data_AF-A0A850S8L0-F1
#
_entry.id   AF-A0A850S8L0-F1
#
_cell.length_a   1.000
_cell.length_b   1.000
_cell.length_c   1.000
_cell.angle_alpha   90.00
_cell.angle_beta   90.00
_cell.angle_gamma   90.00
#
_symmetry.space_group_name_H-M   'P 1'
#
loop_
_entity.id
_entity.type
_entity.pdbx_description
1 polymer ?
#
loop_
_entity_poly.entity_id
_entity_poly.type
_entity_poly.pdbx_seq_one_letter_code
_entity_poly.pdbx_strand_id
1 'polypeptide(L)'
;MQVFEIHKYRGDELQYVVARTNKHSEDYVKSDVEKMNSLLTPEMKAEGIRYVFALGTVDSMTRKTGDRRRAKKETVQLAPTG
;
A
#
# COMPACT_ATOMS: atom_id res chain seq x y z
N MET A 1 20.62 -2.54 -4.34
CA MET A 1 20.15 -1.48 -3.41
C MET A 1 18.90 -2.00 -2.72
N GLN A 2 18.89 -2.11 -1.39
CA GLN A 2 17.70 -2.54 -0.66
C GLN A 2 16.74 -1.36 -0.53
N VAL A 3 15.46 -1.62 -0.81
CA VAL A 3 14.39 -0.64 -0.63
C VAL A 3 13.46 -1.18 0.44
N PHE A 4 13.16 -0.35 1.42
CA PHE A 4 12.24 -0.65 2.50
C PHE A 4 10.90 -0.01 2.21
N GLU A 5 9.84 -0.76 2.49
CA GLU A 5 8.47 -0.34 2.26
C GLU A 5 7.60 -0.54 3.50
N ILE A 6 6.58 0.30 3.59
CA ILE A 6 5.53 0.18 4.59
C ILE A 6 4.25 -0.05 3.83
N HIS A 7 3.64 -1.21 4.06
CA HIS A 7 2.39 -1.60 3.42
C HIS A 7 1.25 -1.43 4.40
N LYS A 8 0.12 -0.88 3.93
CA LYS A 8 -1.13 -0.88 4.69
C LYS A 8 -2.02 -2.00 4.19
N TYR A 9 -2.45 -2.85 5.10
CA TYR A 9 -3.42 -3.91 4.84
C TYR A 9 -4.78 -3.59 5.45
N ARG A 10 -5.81 -4.23 4.92
CA ARG A 10 -7.12 -4.40 5.54
C ARG A 10 -7.49 -5.87 5.47
N GLY A 11 -7.45 -6.56 6.61
CA GLY A 11 -7.46 -8.02 6.66
C GLY A 11 -6.23 -8.59 5.94
N ASP A 12 -6.47 -9.40 4.92
CA ASP A 12 -5.44 -10.00 4.07
C ASP A 12 -5.23 -9.27 2.74
N GLU A 13 -5.97 -8.18 2.48
CA GLU A 13 -5.82 -7.38 1.26
C GLU A 13 -4.84 -6.23 1.46
N LEU A 14 -3.85 -6.13 0.56
CA LEU A 14 -2.95 -4.99 0.49
C LEU A 14 -3.73 -3.79 -0.07
N GLN A 15 -3.90 -2.75 0.73
CA GLN A 15 -4.57 -1.53 0.29
C GLN A 15 -3.64 -0.64 -0.53
N TYR A 16 -2.47 -0.29 0.01
CA TYR A 16 -1.47 0.53 -0.66
C TYR A 16 -0.13 0.55 0.11
N VAL A 17 0.92 0.99 -0.58
CA VAL A 17 2.22 1.29 0.01
C VAL A 17 2.20 2.71 0.57
N VAL A 18 2.38 2.82 1.89
CA VAL A 18 2.38 4.08 2.65
C VAL A 18 3.67 4.85 2.39
N ALA A 19 4.79 4.16 2.47
CA ALA A 19 6.11 4.77 2.33
C ALA A 19 7.07 3.79 1.68
N ARG A 20 8.05 4.36 0.98
CA ARG A 20 9.15 3.65 0.34
C ARG A 20 10.44 4.44 0.54
N THR A 21 11.47 3.81 1.08
CA THR A 21 12.76 4.45 1.33
C THR A 21 13.93 3.51 1.07
N ASN A 22 14.99 4.03 0.48
CA ASN A 22 16.29 3.37 0.35
C ASN A 22 17.40 4.11 1.13
N LYS A 23 17.01 5.13 1.91
CA LYS A 23 17.94 6.03 2.62
C LYS A 23 18.02 5.75 4.12
N HIS A 24 17.04 5.05 4.67
CA HIS A 24 16.98 4.72 6.09
C HIS A 24 17.33 3.27 6.34
N SER A 25 17.84 2.97 7.54
CA SER A 25 18.08 1.61 8.00
C SER A 25 16.77 0.87 8.22
N GLU A 26 16.81 -0.46 8.12
CA GLU A 26 15.67 -1.34 8.38
C GLU A 26 15.01 -1.05 9.73
N ASP A 27 15.83 -0.89 10.78
CA ASP A 27 15.39 -0.64 12.16
C ASP A 27 14.52 0.63 12.27
N TYR A 28 14.90 1.67 11.54
CA TYR A 28 14.15 2.93 11.51
C TYR A 28 12.76 2.72 10.91
N VAL A 29 12.67 1.96 9.81
CA VAL A 29 11.39 1.69 9.14
C VAL A 29 10.51 0.76 9.99
N LYS A 30 11.11 -0.23 10.66
CA LYS A 30 10.40 -1.09 11.61
C LYS A 30 9.81 -0.30 12.78
N SER A 31 10.60 0.62 13.37
CA SER A 31 10.13 1.49 14.44
C SER A 31 8.96 2.39 13.99
N ASP A 32 8.99 2.85 12.73
CA ASP A 32 7.87 3.59 12.15
C ASP A 32 6.61 2.72 12.01
N VAL A 33 6.74 1.47 11.57
CA VAL A 33 5.64 0.49 11.49
C VAL A 33 5.01 0.26 12.87
N GLU A 34 5.82 0.12 13.91
CA GLU A 34 5.33 -0.05 15.28
C GLU A 34 4.56 1.18 15.77
N LYS A 35 5.09 2.39 15.51
CA LYS A 35 4.40 3.65 15.84
C LYS A 35 3.07 3.76 15.10
N MET A 36 3.05 3.50 13.80
CA MET A 36 1.83 3.56 12.99
C MET A 36 0.76 2.57 13.47
N ASN A 37 1.14 1.34 13.82
CA ASN A 37 0.20 0.37 14.40
C ASN A 37 -0.27 0.77 15.80
N SER A 38 0.57 1.44 16.58
CA SER A 38 0.19 1.97 17.90
C SER A 38 -0.82 3.11 17.81
N LEU A 39 -0.76 3.90 16.73
CA LEU A 39 -1.70 4.98 16.43
C LEU A 39 -3.06 4.50 15.90
N LEU A 40 -3.21 3.21 15.57
CA LEU A 40 -4.49 2.67 15.12
C LEU A 40 -5.50 2.65 16.26
N THR A 41 -6.68 3.19 16.02
CA THR A 41 -7.80 3.10 16.95
C THR A 41 -8.32 1.66 17.06
N PRO A 42 -9.02 1.30 18.14
CA PRO A 42 -9.60 -0.04 18.30
C PRO A 42 -10.52 -0.42 17.13
N GLU A 43 -11.30 0.53 16.61
CA GLU A 43 -12.20 0.32 15.46
C GLU A 43 -11.43 -0.06 14.20
N MET A 44 -10.35 0.66 13.90
CA MET A 44 -9.50 0.36 12.74
C MET A 44 -8.85 -1.01 12.85
N LYS A 45 -8.42 -1.40 14.06
CA LYS A 45 -7.89 -2.74 14.33
C LYS A 45 -8.97 -3.81 14.13
N ALA A 46 -10.20 -3.55 14.57
CA ALA A 46 -11.34 -4.44 14.36
C ALA A 46 -11.71 -4.59 12.86
N GLU A 47 -11.54 -3.55 12.06
CA GLU A 47 -11.67 -3.61 10.59
C GLU A 47 -10.52 -4.38 9.91
N GLY A 48 -9.53 -4.86 10.67
CA GLY A 48 -8.36 -5.58 10.17
C GLY A 48 -7.28 -4.68 9.61
N ILE A 49 -7.27 -3.38 9.92
CA ILE A 49 -6.21 -2.47 9.47
C ILE A 49 -4.92 -2.79 10.21
N ARG A 50 -3.83 -2.98 9.46
CA ARG A 50 -2.48 -3.16 9.98
C ARG A 50 -1.44 -2.58 9.05
N TYR A 51 -0.36 -2.06 9.61
CA TYR A 51 0.83 -1.65 8.85
C TYR A 51 1.90 -2.73 8.96
N VAL A 52 2.54 -3.07 7.85
CA VAL A 52 3.52 -4.15 7.79
C VAL A 52 4.78 -3.66 7.07
N PHE A 53 5.93 -4.02 7.60
CA PHE A 53 7.22 -3.81 6.97
C PHE A 53 7.42 -4.80 5.81
N ALA A 54 7.83 -4.31 4.65
CA ALA A 54 8.11 -5.12 3.48
C ALA A 54 9.42 -4.70 2.80
N LEU A 55 10.05 -5.66 2.11
CA LEU A 55 11.22 -5.41 1.28
C LEU A 55 10.78 -5.17 -0.17
N GLY A 56 11.03 -3.97 -0.66
CA GLY A 56 10.77 -3.58 -2.04
C GLY A 56 11.95 -3.89 -2.95
N THR A 57 11.66 -4.10 -4.25
CA THR A 57 12.69 -4.16 -5.29
C THR A 57 12.97 -2.78 -5.87
N VAL A 58 14.16 -2.56 -6.44
CA VAL A 58 14.50 -1.29 -7.13
C VAL A 58 13.52 -0.95 -8.26
N ASP A 59 12.96 -1.94 -8.95
CA ASP A 59 11.93 -1.75 -10.00
C ASP A 59 10.68 -1.03 -9.48
N SER A 60 10.27 -1.36 -8.25
CA SER A 60 9.05 -0.81 -7.68
C SER A 60 9.21 0.65 -7.19
N MET A 61 10.39 1.27 -7.40
CA MET A 61 10.68 2.67 -7.00
C MET A 61 10.15 3.64 -8.05
N THR A 62 9.99 3.13 -9.26
CA THR A 62 9.40 3.82 -10.42
C THR A 62 7.88 3.85 -10.37
N ARG A 63 7.26 2.97 -9.58
CA ARG A 63 5.79 2.92 -9.39
C ARG A 63 5.38 3.92 -8.33
N LYS A 64 5.33 5.21 -8.72
CA LYS A 64 4.69 6.27 -7.93
C LYS A 64 3.31 5.77 -7.46
N THR A 65 3.09 5.82 -6.14
CA THR A 65 1.77 5.76 -5.50
C THR A 65 0.82 6.70 -6.23
N GLY A 66 0.04 6.16 -7.15
CA GLY A 66 -0.75 6.95 -8.11
C GLY A 66 -1.96 6.23 -8.69
N ASP A 67 -2.18 4.95 -8.40
CA ASP A 67 -3.39 4.27 -8.87
C ASP A 67 -4.52 4.33 -7.83
N ARG A 68 -4.81 5.55 -7.36
CA ARG A 68 -6.13 5.83 -6.79
C ARG A 68 -7.06 6.16 -7.96
N ARG A 69 -7.65 5.09 -8.50
CA ARG A 69 -9.08 5.04 -8.80
C ARG A 69 -9.57 6.09 -9.82
N ARG A 70 -9.31 5.85 -11.10
CA ARG A 70 -10.19 6.32 -12.19
C ARG A 70 -10.56 5.20 -13.17
N ALA A 71 -10.80 3.99 -12.67
CA ALA A 71 -11.69 3.05 -13.35
C ALA A 71 -13.14 3.55 -13.19
N LYS A 72 -13.49 4.63 -13.90
CA LYS A 72 -14.89 4.93 -14.19
C LYS A 72 -15.38 3.76 -15.03
N LYS A 73 -16.32 3.02 -14.46
CA LYS A 73 -17.18 2.08 -15.17
C LYS A 73 -17.78 2.80 -16.39
N GLU A 74 -17.52 2.29 -17.58
CA GLU A 74 -18.44 2.40 -18.71
C GLU A 74 -18.51 1.03 -19.37
N THR A 75 -19.28 0.15 -18.73
CA THR A 75 -19.98 -0.92 -19.44
C THR A 75 -21.26 -0.27 -19.95
N VAL A 76 -21.45 -0.23 -21.27
CA VAL A 76 -22.62 -0.57 -22.14
C VAL A 76 -22.30 0.12 -23.50
N GLN A 77 -22.10 -0.53 -24.65
CA GLN A 77 -23.11 -1.24 -25.44
C GLN A 77 -22.49 -2.10 -26.56
N LEU A 78 -23.05 -3.30 -26.68
CA LEU A 78 -23.16 -4.21 -27.84
C LEU A 78 -23.67 -3.43 -29.08
N ALA A 79 -23.48 -3.73 -30.37
CA ALA A 79 -22.94 -4.81 -31.22
C ALA A 79 -22.78 -4.23 -32.65
N PRO A 80 -22.18 -4.93 -33.63
CA PRO A 80 -22.09 -4.45 -35.01
C PRO A 80 -23.29 -4.91 -35.86
N THR A 81 -23.91 -4.01 -36.62
CA THR A 81 -24.68 -4.36 -37.83
C THR A 81 -24.87 -3.15 -38.72
N GLY A 82 -24.48 -3.31 -39.99
CA GLY A 82 -24.61 -2.35 -41.09
C GLY A 82 -23.80 -2.82 -42.27
#